data_AF-A0A969FAW8-F1
#
_entry.id   AF-A0A969FAW8-F1
#
_cell.length_a   1.000
_cell.length_b   1.000
_cell.length_c   1.000
_cell.angle_alpha   90.00
_cell.angle_beta   90.00
_cell.angle_gamma   90.00
#
_symmetry.space_group_name_H-M   'P 1'
#
loop_
_entity.id
_entity.type
_entity.pdbx_description
1 polymer ?
#
loop_
_entity_poly.entity_id
_entity_poly.type
_entity_poly.pdbx_seq_one_letter_code
_entity_poly.pdbx_strand_id
1 'polypeptide(L)'
;MIQLVGVQELPAAVEQHLGLRDRDGRDSPVNPLFLEEAVRMLEGIGVLQRNGRVQVNEALLAQVQVPDTIHGLLLARLDRLPVVERDLLQVASVIGRQFAAEPLAMLSAEPSPQLVVEMLVTLSAAEMTRLVEADPEWVYLFQHAMTHEVAYESLPYARRQMLHALIADWLLEVNAANLPRYTRCWRTITAVLPTTRRGWNMP
;
A
#
# COMPACT_ATOMS: atom_id res chain seq x y z
N MET A 1 -9.80 8.85 -24.25
CA MET A 1 -8.82 7.77 -24.54
C MET A 1 -7.89 7.65 -23.34
N ILE A 2 -8.24 6.80 -22.39
CA ILE A 2 -7.48 6.63 -21.14
C ILE A 2 -6.37 5.63 -21.45
N GLN A 3 -5.10 6.10 -21.47
CA GLN A 3 -3.96 5.19 -21.51
C GLN A 3 -3.87 4.46 -20.18
N LEU A 4 -4.47 3.27 -20.12
CA LEU A 4 -4.17 2.29 -19.09
C LEU A 4 -2.85 1.61 -19.45
N VAL A 5 -2.07 1.31 -18.42
CA VAL A 5 -0.78 0.60 -18.49
C VAL A 5 -0.86 -0.58 -19.48
N GLY A 6 -0.35 -0.37 -20.70
CA GLY A 6 -0.11 -1.39 -21.71
C GLY A 6 -1.30 -1.84 -22.57
N VAL A 7 -2.49 -1.25 -22.45
CA VAL A 7 -3.66 -1.63 -23.28
C VAL A 7 -4.25 -0.37 -23.93
N GLN A 8 -4.32 -0.36 -25.26
CA GLN A 8 -4.92 0.77 -26.00
C GLN A 8 -6.44 0.87 -25.75
N GLU A 9 -7.14 -0.26 -25.52
CA GLU A 9 -8.58 -0.33 -25.20
C GLU A 9 -8.93 -1.57 -24.34
N LEU A 10 -9.73 -1.41 -23.29
CA LEU A 10 -10.24 -2.55 -22.51
C LEU A 10 -11.30 -3.31 -23.33
N PRO A 11 -11.41 -4.64 -23.20
CA PRO A 11 -12.51 -5.38 -23.82
C PRO A 11 -13.87 -4.84 -23.35
N ALA A 12 -14.82 -4.64 -24.27
CA ALA A 12 -16.11 -4.04 -23.98
C ALA A 12 -16.89 -4.74 -22.83
N ALA A 13 -16.75 -6.06 -22.72
CA ALA A 13 -17.35 -6.83 -21.62
C ALA A 13 -16.84 -6.37 -20.23
N VAL A 14 -15.55 -6.02 -20.13
CA VAL A 14 -14.94 -5.49 -18.91
C VAL A 14 -15.38 -4.05 -18.66
N GLU A 15 -15.42 -3.21 -19.71
CA GLU A 15 -15.92 -1.83 -19.57
C GLU A 15 -17.35 -1.78 -19.04
N GLN A 16 -18.21 -2.65 -19.57
CA GLN A 16 -19.59 -2.78 -19.12
C GLN A 16 -19.67 -3.29 -17.68
N HIS A 17 -18.89 -4.32 -17.33
CA HIS A 17 -18.87 -4.89 -15.99
C HIS A 17 -18.39 -3.89 -14.93
N LEU A 18 -17.40 -3.06 -15.27
CA LEU A 18 -16.87 -2.01 -14.41
C LEU A 18 -17.70 -0.72 -14.41
N GLY A 19 -18.79 -0.66 -15.19
CA GLY A 19 -19.64 0.53 -15.28
C GLY A 19 -18.92 1.76 -15.86
N LEU A 20 -17.93 1.56 -16.72
CA LEU A 20 -17.18 2.66 -17.36
C LEU A 20 -18.02 3.42 -18.38
N ARG A 21 -19.15 2.85 -18.79
CA ARG A 21 -20.14 3.45 -19.69
C ARG A 21 -21.45 3.68 -18.95
N ASP A 22 -22.01 4.86 -19.10
CA ASP A 22 -23.36 5.15 -18.60
C ASP A 22 -24.45 4.47 -19.46
N ARG A 23 -25.72 4.65 -19.08
CA ARG A 23 -26.87 4.11 -19.81
C ARG A 23 -27.00 4.65 -21.24
N ASP A 24 -26.40 5.79 -21.53
CA ASP A 24 -26.39 6.43 -22.85
C ASP A 24 -25.13 6.05 -23.66
N GLY A 25 -24.26 5.20 -23.12
CA GLY A 25 -23.04 4.73 -23.77
C GLY A 25 -21.87 5.73 -23.73
N ARG A 26 -21.92 6.74 -22.85
CA ARG A 26 -20.86 7.74 -22.67
C ARG A 26 -19.88 7.31 -21.59
N ASP A 27 -18.63 7.74 -21.73
CA ASP A 27 -17.58 7.50 -20.74
C ASP A 27 -17.95 8.14 -19.39
N SER A 28 -17.95 7.33 -18.34
CA SER A 28 -18.10 7.79 -16.96
C SER A 28 -16.73 8.21 -16.41
N PRO A 29 -16.60 9.34 -15.69
CA PRO A 29 -15.34 9.71 -15.08
C PRO A 29 -14.97 8.69 -13.99
N VAL A 30 -13.94 7.89 -14.25
CA VAL A 30 -13.43 6.88 -13.31
C VAL A 30 -12.06 7.31 -12.80
N ASN A 31 -11.82 7.09 -11.50
CA ASN A 31 -10.52 7.34 -10.91
C ASN A 31 -9.47 6.43 -11.59
N PRO A 32 -8.36 6.97 -12.13
CA PRO A 32 -7.32 6.15 -12.77
C PRO A 32 -6.82 4.99 -11.90
N LEU A 33 -6.69 5.21 -10.59
CA LEU A 33 -6.28 4.18 -9.64
C LEU A 33 -7.36 3.09 -9.48
N PHE A 34 -8.65 3.46 -9.49
CA PHE A 34 -9.73 2.46 -9.46
C PHE A 34 -9.62 1.52 -10.65
N LEU A 35 -9.41 2.08 -11.84
CA LEU A 35 -9.33 1.31 -13.07
C LEU A 35 -8.10 0.40 -13.09
N GLU A 36 -6.95 0.90 -12.62
CA GLU A 36 -5.74 0.11 -12.45
C GLU A 36 -5.96 -1.07 -11.48
N GLU A 37 -6.54 -0.81 -10.31
CA GLU A 37 -6.77 -1.85 -9.30
C GLU A 37 -7.84 -2.86 -9.71
N ALA A 38 -8.88 -2.42 -10.41
CA ALA A 38 -9.91 -3.30 -10.94
C ALA A 38 -9.31 -4.25 -11.99
N VAL A 39 -8.53 -3.72 -12.94
CA VAL A 39 -7.85 -4.54 -13.95
C VAL A 39 -6.87 -5.50 -13.29
N ARG A 40 -6.06 -5.04 -12.34
CA ARG A 40 -5.13 -5.88 -11.58
C ARG A 40 -5.83 -7.00 -10.81
N MET A 41 -6.98 -6.70 -10.20
CA MET A 41 -7.80 -7.71 -9.53
C MET A 41 -8.29 -8.78 -10.53
N LEU A 42 -8.85 -8.35 -11.66
CA LEU A 42 -9.34 -9.25 -12.70
C LEU A 42 -8.24 -10.13 -13.28
N GLU A 43 -7.01 -9.61 -13.40
CA GLU A 43 -5.84 -10.40 -13.80
C GLU A 43 -5.42 -11.40 -12.74
N GLY A 44 -5.36 -10.97 -11.48
CA GLY A 44 -4.97 -11.83 -10.36
C GLY A 44 -5.89 -13.04 -10.14
N ILE A 45 -7.16 -12.94 -10.52
CA ILE A 45 -8.13 -14.05 -10.46
C ILE A 45 -8.31 -14.77 -11.80
N GLY A 46 -7.56 -14.38 -12.84
CA GLY A 46 -7.57 -15.02 -14.16
C GLY A 46 -8.77 -14.69 -15.05
N VAL A 47 -9.58 -13.67 -14.71
CA VAL A 47 -10.63 -13.15 -15.59
C VAL A 47 -10.01 -12.47 -16.81
N LEU A 48 -8.94 -11.69 -16.58
CA LEU A 48 -8.15 -11.06 -17.63
C LEU A 48 -6.81 -11.76 -17.77
N GLN A 49 -6.41 -12.05 -19.01
CA GLN A 49 -5.10 -12.62 -19.32
C GLN A 49 -4.45 -11.85 -20.47
N ARG A 50 -3.14 -11.56 -20.35
CA ARG A 50 -2.36 -10.81 -21.34
C ARG A 50 -1.28 -11.69 -21.98
N ASN A 51 -1.72 -12.66 -22.79
CA ASN A 51 -0.81 -13.55 -23.52
C ASN A 51 -0.60 -13.03 -24.96
N GLY A 52 0.01 -11.85 -25.11
CA GLY A 52 0.19 -11.16 -26.39
C GLY A 52 -1.08 -10.49 -26.97
N ARG A 53 -2.26 -10.91 -26.51
CA ARG A 53 -3.55 -10.22 -26.67
C ARG A 53 -4.31 -10.27 -25.34
N VAL A 54 -5.20 -9.30 -25.12
CA VAL A 54 -6.11 -9.31 -23.96
C VAL A 54 -7.21 -10.33 -24.22
N GLN A 55 -7.31 -11.33 -23.35
CA GLN A 55 -8.38 -12.34 -23.35
C GLN A 55 -9.21 -12.21 -22.09
N VAL A 56 -10.53 -12.36 -22.23
CA VAL A 56 -11.49 -12.30 -21.14
C VAL A 56 -12.11 -13.68 -20.96
N ASN A 57 -12.06 -14.21 -19.73
CA ASN A 57 -12.88 -15.35 -19.36
C ASN A 57 -14.28 -14.86 -18.95
N GLU A 58 -15.21 -14.83 -19.90
CA GLU A 58 -16.57 -14.31 -19.68
C GLU A 58 -17.34 -15.08 -18.59
N ALA A 59 -17.11 -16.39 -18.46
CA ALA A 59 -17.75 -17.20 -17.44
C ALA A 59 -17.30 -16.83 -16.01
N LEU A 60 -16.02 -16.48 -15.84
CA LEU A 60 -15.51 -15.94 -14.57
C LEU A 60 -15.95 -14.49 -14.37
N LEU A 61 -15.96 -13.67 -15.44
CA LEU A 61 -16.41 -12.27 -15.38
C LEU A 61 -17.89 -12.18 -14.94
N ALA A 62 -18.74 -13.12 -15.33
CA ALA A 62 -20.13 -13.16 -14.90
C ALA A 62 -20.31 -13.51 -13.40
N GLN A 63 -19.29 -14.10 -12.77
CA GLN A 63 -19.34 -14.55 -11.37
C GLN A 63 -18.54 -13.66 -10.41
N VAL A 64 -17.55 -12.92 -10.91
CA VAL A 64 -16.75 -12.02 -10.08
C VAL A 64 -17.60 -10.85 -9.62
N GLN A 65 -17.46 -10.49 -8.35
CA GLN A 65 -17.91 -9.21 -7.82
C GLN A 65 -16.71 -8.30 -7.66
N VAL A 66 -16.65 -7.25 -8.49
CA VAL A 66 -15.64 -6.19 -8.35
C VAL A 66 -16.19 -5.17 -7.36
N PRO A 67 -15.44 -4.83 -6.29
CA PRO A 67 -15.82 -3.73 -5.41
C PRO A 67 -16.06 -2.43 -6.19
N ASP A 68 -17.10 -1.70 -5.81
CA ASP A 68 -17.53 -0.44 -6.42
C ASP A 68 -16.70 0.77 -5.95
N THR A 69 -15.79 0.56 -4.99
CA THR A 69 -14.92 1.59 -4.43
C THR A 69 -13.45 1.22 -4.55
N ILE A 70 -12.60 2.23 -4.73
CA ILE A 70 -11.14 2.05 -4.71
C ILE A 70 -10.67 1.50 -3.35
N HIS A 71 -11.29 1.92 -2.26
CA HIS A 71 -11.00 1.40 -0.93
C HIS A 71 -11.26 -0.11 -0.87
N GLY A 72 -12.42 -0.58 -1.37
CA GLY A 72 -12.75 -2.00 -1.43
C GLY A 72 -11.78 -2.81 -2.28
N LEU A 73 -11.34 -2.27 -3.42
CA LEU A 73 -10.34 -2.91 -4.28
C LEU A 73 -8.98 -3.07 -3.60
N LEU A 74 -8.50 -2.00 -2.97
CA LEU A 74 -7.23 -2.00 -2.25
C LEU A 74 -7.28 -2.91 -1.02
N LEU A 75 -8.41 -2.94 -0.30
CA LEU A 75 -8.60 -3.84 0.84
C LEU A 75 -8.58 -5.30 0.39
N ALA A 76 -9.30 -5.64 -0.68
CA ALA A 76 -9.27 -6.98 -1.26
C ALA A 76 -7.86 -7.37 -1.74
N ARG A 77 -7.07 -6.41 -2.22
CA ARG A 77 -5.68 -6.64 -2.61
C ARG A 77 -4.77 -6.87 -1.40
N LEU A 78 -4.96 -6.10 -0.33
CA LEU A 78 -4.28 -6.28 0.94
C LEU A 78 -4.57 -7.67 1.55
N ASP A 79 -5.81 -8.12 1.50
CA ASP A 79 -6.25 -9.42 2.04
C ASP A 79 -5.71 -10.64 1.26
N ARG A 80 -5.31 -10.44 0.01
CA ARG A 80 -4.66 -11.49 -0.82
C ARG A 80 -3.17 -11.63 -0.56
N LEU A 81 -2.54 -10.68 0.14
CA LEU A 81 -1.14 -10.83 0.53
C LEU A 81 -1.00 -11.98 1.53
N PRO A 82 0.15 -12.69 1.53
CA PRO A 82 0.42 -13.61 2.62
C PRO A 82 0.49 -12.84 3.95
N VAL A 83 0.15 -13.53 5.04
CA VAL A 83 -0.17 -12.91 6.33
C VAL A 83 1.00 -12.08 6.86
N VAL A 84 2.23 -12.52 6.64
CA VAL A 84 3.45 -11.87 7.13
C VAL A 84 3.72 -10.57 6.36
N GLU A 85 3.58 -10.53 5.04
CA GLU A 85 3.74 -9.31 4.23
C GLU A 85 2.62 -8.31 4.51
N ARG A 86 1.40 -8.79 4.76
CA ARG A 86 0.29 -7.93 5.18
C ARG A 86 0.57 -7.26 6.53
N ASP A 87 1.01 -8.02 7.53
CA ASP A 87 1.36 -7.47 8.85
C ASP A 87 2.51 -6.45 8.72
N LEU A 88 3.54 -6.79 7.93
CA LEU A 88 4.66 -5.89 7.65
C LEU A 88 4.18 -4.56 7.04
N LEU A 89 3.31 -4.62 6.04
CA LEU A 89 2.76 -3.43 5.38
C LEU A 89 1.86 -2.61 6.32
N GLN A 90 1.10 -3.28 7.19
CA GLN A 90 0.30 -2.64 8.22
C GLN A 90 1.19 -1.93 9.26
N VAL A 91 2.25 -2.55 9.76
CA VAL A 91 3.21 -1.91 10.67
C VAL A 91 3.87 -0.70 10.00
N ALA A 92 4.32 -0.85 8.74
CA ALA A 92 4.89 0.25 7.96
C ALA A 92 3.91 1.43 7.83
N SER A 93 2.61 1.16 7.70
CA SER A 93 1.58 2.20 7.62
C SER A 93 1.45 3.05 8.89
N VAL A 94 1.81 2.50 10.06
CA VAL A 94 1.84 3.24 11.32
C VAL A 94 3.06 4.16 11.42
N ILE A 95 4.19 3.74 10.84
CA ILE A 95 5.39 4.59 10.73
C ILE A 95 5.10 5.78 9.81
N GLY A 96 4.50 5.53 8.65
CA GLY A 96 4.03 6.58 7.75
C GLY A 96 4.03 6.16 6.28
N ARG A 97 3.64 7.10 5.42
CA ARG A 97 3.58 6.87 3.97
C ARG A 97 4.98 6.62 3.35
N GLN A 98 6.02 7.16 3.97
CA GLN A 98 7.42 6.87 3.68
C GLN A 98 8.03 6.29 4.95
N PHE A 99 8.86 5.25 4.84
CA PHE A 99 9.43 4.55 5.99
C PHE A 99 10.78 3.91 5.63
N ALA A 100 11.67 3.77 6.61
CA ALA A 100 12.91 3.02 6.49
C ALA A 100 12.69 1.55 6.84
N ALA A 101 13.54 0.64 6.34
CA ALA A 101 13.44 -0.79 6.64
C ALA A 101 13.89 -1.12 8.08
N GLU A 102 14.85 -0.38 8.65
CA GLU A 102 15.42 -0.66 9.98
C GLU A 102 14.39 -0.66 11.13
N PRO A 103 13.53 0.39 11.31
CA PRO A 103 12.50 0.38 12.35
C PRO A 103 11.49 -0.74 12.15
N LEU A 104 11.24 -1.13 10.91
CA LEU A 104 10.25 -2.14 10.56
C LEU A 104 10.68 -3.54 11.04
N ALA A 105 11.98 -3.86 10.96
CA ALA A 105 12.54 -5.11 11.49
C ALA A 105 12.42 -5.22 13.02
N MET A 106 12.44 -4.09 13.73
CA MET A 106 12.27 -4.07 15.20
C MET A 106 10.82 -4.19 15.64
N LEU A 107 9.89 -3.67 14.84
CA LEU A 107 8.47 -3.54 15.20
C LEU A 107 7.60 -4.69 14.67
N SER A 108 8.09 -5.43 13.67
CA SER A 108 7.40 -6.59 13.12
C SER A 108 7.66 -7.86 13.95
N ALA A 109 6.85 -8.89 13.73
CA ALA A 109 7.06 -10.19 14.36
C ALA A 109 8.33 -10.93 13.87
N GLU A 110 8.96 -10.43 12.79
CA GLU A 110 10.11 -11.03 12.13
C GLU A 110 11.40 -10.23 12.44
N PRO A 111 12.30 -10.73 13.31
CA PRO A 111 13.41 -9.94 13.83
C PRO A 111 14.61 -9.81 12.87
N SER A 112 14.53 -10.31 11.63
CA SER A 112 15.65 -10.28 10.67
C SER A 112 15.53 -9.10 9.70
N PRO A 113 16.48 -8.14 9.71
CA PRO A 113 16.50 -7.05 8.73
C PRO A 113 16.58 -7.53 7.28
N GLN A 114 17.30 -8.63 7.03
CA GLN A 114 17.42 -9.21 5.69
C GLN A 114 16.06 -9.73 5.20
N LEU A 115 15.34 -10.46 6.05
CA LEU A 115 14.01 -10.97 5.71
C LEU A 115 13.02 -9.83 5.45
N VAL A 116 13.07 -8.76 6.25
CA VAL A 116 12.23 -7.57 6.00
C VAL A 116 12.52 -6.94 4.64
N VAL A 117 13.79 -6.83 4.23
CA VAL A 117 14.14 -6.31 2.90
C VAL A 117 13.63 -7.24 1.80
N GLU A 118 13.74 -8.56 1.93
CA GLU A 118 13.19 -9.53 0.98
C GLU A 118 11.66 -9.42 0.84
N MET A 119 10.95 -9.24 1.96
CA MET A 119 9.51 -8.99 1.97
C MET A 119 9.16 -7.65 1.31
N LEU A 120 9.96 -6.59 1.53
CA LEU A 120 9.75 -5.29 0.89
C LEU A 120 10.05 -5.34 -0.62
N VAL A 121 10.99 -6.18 -1.06
CA VAL A 121 11.18 -6.47 -2.49
C VAL A 121 9.94 -7.15 -3.07
N THR A 122 9.39 -8.15 -2.37
CA THR A 122 8.15 -8.83 -2.79
C THR A 122 6.96 -7.88 -2.83
N LEU A 123 6.79 -7.02 -1.82
CA LEU A 123 5.76 -5.98 -1.77
C LEU A 123 5.94 -4.94 -2.88
N SER A 124 7.18 -4.65 -3.28
CA SER A 124 7.46 -3.73 -4.39
C SER A 124 7.17 -4.34 -5.75
N ALA A 125 7.48 -5.63 -5.94
CA ALA A 125 7.07 -6.38 -7.13
C ALA A 125 5.54 -6.51 -7.21
N ALA A 126 4.88 -6.62 -6.06
CA ALA A 126 3.43 -6.56 -5.95
C ALA A 126 2.88 -5.14 -6.02
N GLU A 127 3.70 -4.10 -6.28
CA GLU A 127 3.35 -2.68 -6.40
C GLU A 127 2.61 -2.07 -5.18
N MET A 128 2.84 -2.61 -3.99
CA MET A 128 2.33 -2.04 -2.74
C MET A 128 3.22 -0.89 -2.25
N THR A 129 4.52 -1.06 -2.45
CA THR A 129 5.56 -0.12 -2.06
C THR A 129 6.55 0.07 -3.20
N ARG A 130 7.46 1.03 -3.06
CA ARG A 130 8.63 1.17 -3.94
C ARG A 130 9.82 1.68 -3.15
N LEU A 131 11.01 1.22 -3.52
CA LEU A 131 12.26 1.74 -3.00
C LEU A 131 12.50 3.15 -3.56
N VAL A 132 12.68 4.14 -2.69
CA VAL A 132 12.99 5.52 -3.07
C VAL A 132 14.44 5.89 -2.82
N GLU A 133 15.08 5.23 -1.86
CA GLU A 133 16.49 5.45 -1.53
C GLU A 133 17.07 4.12 -1.05
N ALA A 134 18.02 3.57 -1.81
CA ALA A 134 18.83 2.46 -1.34
C ALA A 134 19.94 3.00 -0.42
N ASP A 135 20.41 2.17 0.52
CA ASP A 135 21.64 2.30 1.33
C ASP A 135 22.04 3.73 1.81
N PRO A 136 22.17 4.00 3.14
CA PRO A 136 22.23 3.05 4.25
C PRO A 136 20.88 2.67 4.85
N GLU A 137 19.83 3.45 4.59
CA GLU A 137 18.57 3.36 5.35
C GLU A 137 17.47 2.54 4.67
N TRP A 138 17.62 2.24 3.38
CA TRP A 138 16.63 1.50 2.59
C TRP A 138 15.22 2.05 2.79
N VAL A 139 14.97 3.20 2.17
CA VAL A 139 13.73 3.95 2.35
C VAL A 139 12.73 3.56 1.28
N TYR A 140 11.53 3.21 1.73
CA TYR A 140 10.40 2.83 0.91
C TYR A 140 9.28 3.86 1.02
N LEU A 141 8.48 3.92 -0.04
CA LEU A 141 7.26 4.72 -0.12
C LEU A 141 6.12 3.79 -0.52
N PHE A 142 4.94 3.96 0.09
CA PHE A 142 3.72 3.35 -0.45
C PHE A 142 3.47 3.82 -1.88
N GLN A 143 3.17 2.88 -2.78
CA GLN A 143 2.98 3.16 -4.20
C GLN A 143 1.91 4.25 -4.42
N HIS A 144 0.81 4.15 -3.66
CA HIS A 144 -0.25 5.17 -3.62
C HIS A 144 -0.57 5.59 -2.19
N ALA A 145 -1.01 6.84 -2.00
CA ALA A 145 -1.46 7.34 -0.70
C ALA A 145 -2.65 6.53 -0.16
N MET A 146 -3.60 6.17 -1.03
CA MET A 146 -4.76 5.36 -0.65
C MET A 146 -4.36 3.95 -0.18
N THR A 147 -3.28 3.37 -0.72
CA THR A 147 -2.75 2.07 -0.24
C THR A 147 -2.26 2.18 1.21
N HIS A 148 -1.60 3.29 1.56
CA HIS A 148 -1.19 3.58 2.93
C HIS A 148 -2.39 3.74 3.85
N GLU A 149 -3.40 4.52 3.45
CA GLU A 149 -4.63 4.74 4.22
C GLU A 149 -5.37 3.42 4.49
N VAL A 150 -5.59 2.61 3.45
CA VAL A 150 -6.26 1.30 3.58
C VAL A 150 -5.48 0.35 4.49
N ALA A 151 -4.15 0.29 4.36
CA ALA A 151 -3.33 -0.53 5.26
C ALA A 151 -3.45 -0.05 6.71
N TYR A 152 -3.39 1.26 6.96
CA TYR A 152 -3.52 1.84 8.29
C TYR A 152 -4.92 1.64 8.90
N GLU A 153 -5.98 1.83 8.12
CA GLU A 153 -7.37 1.70 8.58
C GLU A 153 -7.79 0.24 8.80
N SER A 154 -7.15 -0.71 8.09
CA SER A 154 -7.37 -2.14 8.30
C SER A 154 -6.88 -2.65 9.66
N LEU A 155 -6.05 -1.88 10.37
CA LEU A 155 -5.57 -2.25 11.71
C LEU A 155 -6.63 -2.01 12.79
N PRO A 156 -6.89 -3.02 13.66
CA PRO A 156 -7.70 -2.83 14.86
C PRO A 156 -7.19 -1.66 15.71
N TYR A 157 -8.10 -0.87 16.28
CA TYR A 157 -7.75 0.32 17.06
C TYR A 157 -6.72 0.05 18.18
N ALA A 158 -6.90 -1.05 18.92
CA ALA A 158 -5.96 -1.44 19.98
C ALA A 158 -4.55 -1.75 19.44
N ARG A 159 -4.46 -2.40 18.27
CA ARG A 159 -3.17 -2.69 17.61
C ARG A 159 -2.48 -1.40 17.15
N ARG A 160 -3.24 -0.43 16.62
CA ARG A 160 -2.70 0.89 16.25
C ARG A 160 -2.12 1.62 17.45
N GLN A 161 -2.85 1.68 18.57
CA GLN A 161 -2.38 2.29 19.82
C GLN A 161 -1.08 1.65 20.30
N MET A 162 -1.01 0.32 20.29
CA MET A 162 0.17 -0.44 20.70
C MET A 162 1.37 -0.15 19.78
N LEU A 163 1.19 -0.18 18.45
CA LEU A 163 2.26 0.10 17.50
C LEU A 163 2.77 1.54 17.61
N HIS A 164 1.88 2.52 17.80
CA HIS A 164 2.28 3.92 18.04
C HIS A 164 3.12 4.06 19.31
N ALA A 165 2.79 3.34 20.38
CA ALA A 165 3.59 3.33 21.61
C ALA A 165 4.99 2.73 21.37
N LEU A 166 5.07 1.58 20.69
CA LEU A 166 6.35 0.94 20.36
C LEU A 166 7.23 1.83 19.47
N ILE A 167 6.64 2.52 18.49
CA ILE A 167 7.36 3.48 17.65
C ILE A 167 7.87 4.65 18.48
N ALA A 168 7.06 5.16 19.41
CA ALA A 168 7.49 6.25 20.31
C ALA A 168 8.64 5.80 21.23
N ASP A 169 8.58 4.60 21.79
CA ASP A 169 9.65 4.04 22.63
C ASP A 169 10.94 3.85 21.83
N TRP A 170 10.84 3.26 20.63
CA TRP A 170 11.98 3.11 19.72
C TRP A 170 12.62 4.47 19.36
N LEU A 171 11.82 5.48 19.07
CA LEU A 171 12.32 6.84 18.78
C LEU A 171 13.06 7.46 19.98
N LEU A 172 12.62 7.16 21.21
CA LEU A 172 13.30 7.62 22.42
C LEU A 172 14.63 6.88 22.66
N GLU A 173 14.70 5.59 22.32
CA GLU A 173 15.91 4.77 22.47
C GLU A 173 17.00 5.12 21.45
N VAL A 174 16.64 5.41 20.20
CA VAL A 174 17.61 5.71 19.13
C VAL A 174 18.34 7.06 19.33
N ASN A 175 17.82 7.94 20.19
CA ASN A 175 18.41 9.20 20.68
C ASN A 175 18.82 10.24 19.59
N ALA A 176 18.97 11.51 20.00
CA ALA A 176 19.13 12.70 19.15
C ALA A 176 20.25 12.66 18.08
N ALA A 177 21.24 11.79 18.24
CA ALA A 177 22.42 11.72 17.37
C ALA A 177 22.15 11.04 16.01
N ASN A 178 21.17 10.15 15.92
CA ASN A 178 20.81 9.44 14.67
C ASN A 178 19.46 9.92 14.08
N LEU A 179 18.70 10.74 14.81
CA LEU A 179 17.49 11.40 14.32
C LEU A 179 17.63 12.16 12.99
N PRO A 180 18.81 12.68 12.55
CA PRO A 180 18.96 13.25 11.21
C PRO A 180 18.72 12.27 10.06
N ARG A 181 19.17 11.00 10.21
CA ARG A 181 18.90 9.85 9.31
C ARG A 181 17.39 9.65 9.20
N TYR A 182 16.88 9.54 10.42
CA TYR A 182 15.57 9.72 11.03
C TYR A 182 14.64 10.90 10.65
N THR A 183 14.93 11.81 9.68
CA THR A 183 14.06 13.01 9.44
C THR A 183 13.12 12.98 8.23
N ARG A 184 13.48 12.31 7.12
CA ARG A 184 12.69 12.26 5.88
C ARG A 184 11.37 11.47 5.96
N CYS A 185 11.35 10.32 6.63
CA CYS A 185 10.19 9.45 6.80
C CYS A 185 9.28 9.83 7.99
N TRP A 186 9.71 10.74 8.88
CA TRP A 186 9.14 10.90 10.23
C TRP A 186 8.56 12.29 10.49
N ARG A 187 8.51 13.17 9.47
CA ARG A 187 7.87 14.51 9.55
C ARG A 187 6.39 14.48 10.00
N THR A 188 5.76 13.30 10.00
CA THR A 188 4.34 13.12 10.37
C THR A 188 4.15 12.63 11.82
N ILE A 189 5.14 12.00 12.46
CA ILE A 189 5.01 11.39 13.80
C ILE A 189 5.07 12.43 14.94
N THR A 190 5.64 13.62 14.71
CA THR A 190 5.72 14.69 15.71
C THR A 190 4.36 15.15 16.23
N ALA A 191 3.28 14.86 15.52
CA ALA A 191 1.90 15.15 15.95
C ALA A 191 1.32 14.14 16.96
N VAL A 192 1.93 12.96 17.14
CA VAL A 192 1.41 11.84 17.96
C VAL A 192 2.16 11.69 19.28
N LEU A 193 3.34 12.31 19.43
CA LEU A 193 4.05 12.32 20.71
C LEU A 193 3.23 13.09 21.77
N PRO A 194 2.98 12.52 22.96
CA PRO A 194 2.29 13.21 24.04
C PRO A 194 2.95 14.56 24.32
N THR A 195 2.16 15.63 24.30
CA THR A 195 2.59 17.01 24.60
C THR A 195 3.18 17.19 26.01
N THR A 196 3.17 16.14 26.83
CA THR A 196 3.62 16.09 28.23
C THR A 196 5.12 15.86 28.42
N ARG A 197 5.92 15.63 27.37
CA ARG A 197 7.39 15.61 27.46
C ARG A 197 8.04 16.69 26.58
N ARG A 198 7.58 17.94 26.72
CA ARG A 198 8.23 19.14 26.15
C ARG A 198 9.57 19.42 26.86
N GLY A 199 10.59 18.65 26.49
CA GLY A 199 12.00 18.91 26.82
C GLY A 199 12.90 18.93 25.59
N TRP A 200 12.34 18.81 24.39
CA TRP A 200 13.09 18.76 23.14
C TRP A 200 13.05 20.13 22.46
N ASN A 201 13.99 21.01 22.81
CA ASN A 201 14.41 22.08 21.90
C ASN A 201 15.33 21.45 20.86
N MET A 202 14.84 21.26 19.64
CA MET A 202 15.70 20.99 18.49
C MET A 202 16.36 22.32 18.06
N PRO A 203 17.64 22.31 17.64
CA PRO A 203 18.33 23.47 17.08
C PRO A 203 17.79 23.89 15.71
#